data_AF-A0A1M2Z6V0-F1
#
_entry.id   AF-A0A1M2Z6V0-F1
#
_cell.length_a   1.000
_cell.length_b   1.000
_cell.length_c   1.000
_cell.angle_alpha   90.00
_cell.angle_beta   90.00
_cell.angle_gamma   90.00
#
_symmetry.space_group_name_H-M   'P 1'
#
loop_
_entity.id
_entity.type
_entity.pdbx_description
1 polymer ?
#
loop_
_entity_poly.entity_id
_entity_poly.type
_entity_poly.pdbx_seq_one_letter_code
_entity_poly.pdbx_strand_id
1 'polypeptide(L)' 'MKNRAQARWREKNPQAVWAHRALRSAVKLGIVKQQPCEVCGDPASEAHHPDYDRPAAVRWLCRRHHKAAHKKPKRARST' A
#
# COMPACT_ATOMS: atom_id res chain seq x y z
N MET A 1 -11.00 5.84 21.68
CA MET A 1 -11.68 4.57 21.34
C MET A 1 -10.86 3.79 20.32
N LYS A 2 -10.40 2.58 20.62
CA LYS A 2 -9.68 1.74 19.64
C LYS A 2 -10.68 1.27 18.56
N ASN A 3 -10.37 1.51 17.29
CA ASN A 3 -11.21 1.06 16.17
C ASN A 3 -11.23 -0.48 16.14
N ARG A 4 -12.36 -1.07 16.56
CA ARG A 4 -12.53 -2.53 16.69
C ARG A 4 -12.40 -3.26 15.34
N ALA A 5 -12.83 -2.64 14.24
CA ALA A 5 -12.72 -3.24 12.91
C ALA A 5 -11.24 -3.33 12.47
N GLN A 6 -10.46 -2.28 12.73
CA GLN A 6 -9.04 -2.28 12.43
C GLN A 6 -8.26 -3.28 13.30
N ALA A 7 -8.63 -3.44 14.58
CA ALA A 7 -8.05 -4.46 15.45
C ALA A 7 -8.29 -5.87 14.90
N ARG A 8 -9.55 -6.20 14.56
CA ARG A 8 -9.91 -7.50 13.97
C ARG A 8 -9.21 -7.77 12.64
N TRP A 9 -9.02 -6.75 11.79
CA TRP A 9 -8.26 -6.93 10.55
C TRP A 9 -6.80 -7.28 10.82
N ARG A 10 -6.16 -6.62 11.79
CA ARG A 10 -4.76 -6.92 12.16
C ARG A 10 -4.59 -8.34 12.67
N GLU A 11 -5.52 -8.81 13.49
CA GLU A 11 -5.51 -10.18 14.02
C GLU A 11 -5.63 -11.23 12.90
N LYS A 12 -6.49 -10.97 11.92
CA LYS A 12 -6.71 -11.87 10.78
C LYS A 12 -5.65 -11.78 9.67
N ASN A 13 -4.84 -10.73 9.64
CA ASN A 13 -3.87 -10.47 8.58
C ASN A 13 -2.46 -10.23 9.13
N PRO A 14 -1.87 -11.20 9.88
CA PRO A 14 -0.58 -11.02 10.53
C PRO A 14 0.55 -10.74 9.53
N GLN A 15 0.53 -11.38 8.36
CA GLN A 15 1.51 -11.17 7.28
C GLN A 15 1.45 -9.74 6.74
N ALA A 16 0.25 -9.22 6.46
CA ALA A 16 0.09 -7.84 6.01
C ALA A 16 0.54 -6.84 7.07
N VAL A 17 0.26 -7.11 8.35
CA VAL A 17 0.74 -6.29 9.46
C VAL A 17 2.26 -6.31 9.55
N TRP A 18 2.88 -7.49 9.43
CA TRP A 18 4.33 -7.63 9.39
C TRP A 18 4.93 -6.84 8.23
N ALA A 19 4.36 -6.96 7.03
CA ALA A 19 4.87 -6.30 5.83
C ALA A 19 4.81 -4.76 5.95
N HIS A 20 3.70 -4.24 6.46
CA HIS A 20 3.57 -2.81 6.74
C HIS A 20 4.59 -2.31 7.78
N ARG A 21 4.87 -3.11 8.81
CA ARG A 21 5.88 -2.78 9.84
C ARG A 21 7.29 -2.81 9.24
N ALA A 22 7.62 -3.84 8.48
CA ALA A 22 8.91 -3.99 7.82
C ALA A 22 9.19 -2.83 6.86
N LEU A 23 8.21 -2.45 6.03
CA LEU A 23 8.33 -1.29 5.14
C LEU A 23 8.55 0.01 5.93
N ARG A 24 7.76 0.26 6.99
CA ARG A 24 7.95 1.46 7.83
C ARG A 24 9.35 1.55 8.40
N SER A 25 9.89 0.43 8.89
CA SER A 25 11.26 0.37 9.38
C SER A 25 12.27 0.65 8.26
N ALA A 26 12.10 0.05 7.08
CA ALA A 26 12.97 0.27 5.93
C ALA A 26 12.96 1.74 5.45
N VAL A 27 11.80 2.39 5.46
CA VAL A 27 11.67 3.82 5.15
C VAL A 27 12.36 4.68 6.21
N LYS A 28 12.12 4.38 7.49
CA LYS A 28 12.77 5.09 8.61
C LYS A 28 14.29 4.97 8.58
N LEU A 29 14.81 3.81 8.19
CA LEU A 29 16.25 3.55 8.04
C LEU A 29 16.83 4.11 6.72
N GLY A 30 16.00 4.65 5.83
CA GLY A 30 16.44 5.16 4.53
C GLY A 30 16.80 4.08 3.50
N ILE A 31 16.59 2.81 3.81
CA ILE A 31 16.78 1.67 2.90
C ILE A 31 15.80 1.75 1.74
N VAL A 32 14.55 2.12 2.03
CA VAL A 32 13.52 2.39 1.03
C VAL A 32 13.20 3.87 1.06
N LYS A 33 13.32 4.53 -0.09
CA LYS A 33 12.92 5.94 -0.21
C LYS A 33 11.49 6.03 -0.72
N GLN A 34 10.64 6.75 0.00
CA GLN A 34 9.30 7.08 -0.50
C GLN A 34 9.42 7.84 -1.82
N GLN A 35 8.72 7.33 -2.85
CA GLN A 35 8.66 7.96 -4.17
C GLN A 35 7.32 8.66 -4.37
N PRO A 36 7.23 9.66 -5.25
CA PRO A 36 5.93 10.20 -5.67
C PRO A 36 5.06 9.12 -6.33
N CYS A 37 3.78 9.44 -6.52
CA CYS A 37 2.86 8.54 -7.21
C CYS A 37 3.37 8.19 -8.61
N GLU A 38 3.55 6.90 -8.90
CA GLU A 38 4.06 6.45 -10.21
C GLU A 38 3.11 6.76 -11.39
N VAL A 39 1.83 7.07 -11.12
CA VAL A 39 0.83 7.38 -12.15
C VAL A 39 0.72 8.88 -12.45
N CYS A 40 0.86 9.74 -11.44
CA CYS A 40 0.65 11.19 -11.62
C CYS A 40 1.68 12.10 -10.95
N GLY A 41 2.73 11.56 -10.36
CA GLY A 41 3.81 12.34 -9.73
C GLY A 41 3.47 13.02 -8.41
N ASP A 42 2.27 12.79 -7.86
CA ASP A 42 1.85 13.41 -6.58
C ASP A 42 2.79 12.95 -5.44
N PRO A 43 3.47 13.87 -4.75
CA PRO A 43 4.40 13.54 -3.67
C PRO A 43 3.70 12.94 -2.44
N ALA A 44 2.39 13.16 -2.27
CA ALA A 44 1.57 12.57 -1.22
C ALA A 44 1.16 11.13 -1.59
N SER A 45 2.16 10.28 -1.79
CA SER A 45 1.99 8.86 -2.11
C SER A 45 1.84 8.00 -0.86
N GLU A 46 1.17 6.86 -1.04
CA GLU A 46 1.06 5.78 -0.07
C GLU A 46 1.67 4.52 -0.67
N ALA A 47 2.20 3.65 0.19
CA ALA A 47 2.71 2.36 -0.24
C ALA A 47 1.57 1.38 -0.49
N HIS A 48 1.39 0.98 -1.75
CA HIS A 48 0.52 -0.10 -2.16
C HIS A 48 1.33 -1.40 -2.17
N HIS A 49 0.86 -2.39 -1.42
CA HIS A 49 1.46 -3.73 -1.37
C HIS A 49 0.74 -4.66 -2.35
N PRO A 50 1.30 -4.93 -3.55
CA PRO A 50 0.76 -5.94 -4.45
C PRO A 50 1.03 -7.37 -3.97
N ASP A 51 2.13 -7.54 -3.23
CA ASP A 51 2.59 -8.80 -2.65
C ASP A 51 3.09 -8.52 -1.22
N TYR A 52 2.46 -9.16 -0.23
CA TYR A 52 2.81 -8.99 1.17
C TYR A 52 4.03 -9.83 1.60
N ASP A 53 4.50 -10.78 0.79
CA ASP A 53 5.74 -11.52 1.03
C ASP A 53 6.99 -10.67 0.73
N ARG A 54 6.82 -9.60 -0.03
CA ARG A 54 7.90 -8.68 -0.41
C ARG A 54 7.63 -7.28 0.14
N PRO A 55 7.87 -7.04 1.43
CA PRO A 55 7.41 -5.83 2.12
C PRO A 55 8.01 -4.53 1.59
N ALA A 56 9.23 -4.58 1.04
CA ALA A 56 9.89 -3.44 0.41
C ALA A 56 9.49 -3.24 -1.06
N ALA A 57 8.91 -4.26 -1.71
CA ALA A 57 8.49 -4.21 -3.11
C ALA A 57 7.08 -3.60 -3.23
N VAL A 58 6.97 -2.32 -2.91
CA VAL A 58 5.72 -1.57 -2.96
C VAL A 58 5.64 -0.67 -4.19
N ARG A 59 4.41 -0.39 -4.61
CA ARG A 59 4.12 0.67 -5.58
C ARG A 59 3.76 1.94 -4.83
N TRP A 60 4.30 3.07 -5.25
CA TRP A 60 3.98 4.36 -4.66
C TRP A 60 2.79 4.97 -5.39
N LEU A 61 1.65 5.08 -4.71
CA LEU A 61 0.41 5.57 -5.32
C LEU A 61 -0.23 6.62 -4.43
N CYS A 62 -0.62 7.77 -4.99
CA CYS A 62 -1.46 8.70 -4.24
C CYS A 62 -2.80 8.04 -3.90
N ARG A 63 -3.49 8.56 -2.88
CA ARG A 63 -4.76 7.99 -2.38
C ARG A 63 -5.78 7.67 -3.48
N ARG A 64 -5.86 8.51 -4.53
CA ARG A 64 -6.75 8.31 -5.68
C ARG A 64 -6.40 7.03 -6.46
N HIS A 65 -5.14 6.89 -6.86
CA HIS A 65 -4.66 5.74 -7.61
C HIS A 65 -4.55 4.49 -6.74
N HIS A 66 -4.23 4.64 -5.46
CA HIS A 66 -4.20 3.54 -4.51
C HIS A 66 -5.58 2.88 -4.38
N LYS A 67 -6.64 3.68 -4.22
CA LYS A 67 -8.03 3.16 -4.21
C LYS A 67 -8.41 2.54 -5.56
N ALA A 68 -7.93 3.09 -6.67
CA ALA A 68 -8.17 2.52 -8.00
C ALA A 68 -7.49 1.16 -8.18
N ALA A 69 -6.29 0.96 -7.65
CA ALA A 69 -5.57 -0.31 -7.70
C ALA A 69 -6.28 -1.43 -6.91
N HIS A 70 -6.97 -1.10 -5.83
CA HIS A 70 -7.81 -2.05 -5.08
C HIS A 70 -9.14 -2.37 -5.79
N LYS A 71 -9.58 -1.54 -6.74
CA LYS A 71 -10.74 -1.88 -7.57
C LYS A 71 -10.28 -2.85 -8.64
N LYS A 72 -11.03 -3.94 -8.83
CA LYS A 72 -10.84 -4.82 -9.99
C LYS A 72 -10.82 -3.97 -11.26
N PRO A 73 -9.91 -4.21 -12.21
CA PRO A 73 -9.92 -3.51 -13.48
C PRO A 73 -11.30 -3.72 -14.10
N LYS A 74 -12.04 -2.63 -14.30
CA LYS A 74 -13.21 -2.71 -15.16
C LYS A 74 -12.65 -3.01 -16.54
N ARG A 75 -12.94 -4.19 -17.08
CA ARG A 75 -12.63 -4.50 -18.49
C ARG A 75 -13.10 -3.30 -19.30
N ALA A 76 -12.18 -2.66 -20.00
CA ALA A 76 -12.54 -1.59 -20.92
C ALA A 76 -13.59 -2.17 -21.87
N ARG A 77 -14.75 -1.52 -21.93
CA ARG A 77 -15.74 -1.83 -22.95
C ARG A 77 -15.09 -1.37 -24.25
N SER A 78 -14.57 -2.31 -25.05
CA SER A 78 -14.21 -2.02 -26.43
C SER A 78 -15.50 -1.62 -27.14
N THR A 79 -15.63 -0.33 -27.42
CA THR A 79 -16.56 0.19 -28.42
C THR A 79 -16.13 -0.28 -29.80
#